data_AF-A0A494W8F2-F1
#
_entry.id   AF-A0A494W8F2-F1
#
_cell.length_a   1.000
_cell.length_b   1.000
_cell.length_c   1.000
_cell.angle_alpha   90.00
_cell.angle_beta   90.00
_cell.angle_gamma   90.00
#
_symmetry.space_group_name_H-M   'P 1'
#
loop_
_entity.id
_entity.type
_entity.pdbx_description
1 polymer ?
#
loop_
_entity_poly.entity_id
_entity_poly.type
_entity_poly.pdbx_seq_one_letter_code
_entity_poly.pdbx_strand_id
1 'polypeptide(L)'
;MNAARMAMVWTGGVALIAAASLNVLAVIGRHTGLPLKGAIELVQVAVLVAGSLALVAATLARNHARVHLILDRLTGMRRVGAERLCTALSILFYAMLLTGSLWLAMDLWGEQEVSELLDVPWRWMRAFLNAALIVVILLLARQMVERREK
;
A
#
# COMPACT_ATOMS: atom_id res chain seq x y z
N MET A 1 -0.96 20.10 10.70
CA MET A 1 -1.01 18.89 9.84
C MET A 1 -0.30 19.23 8.54
N ASN A 2 0.76 18.50 8.14
CA ASN A 2 1.53 18.86 6.94
C ASN A 2 0.70 18.61 5.67
N ALA A 3 0.81 19.51 4.67
CA ALA A 3 0.04 19.47 3.43
C ALA A 3 0.14 18.10 2.70
N ALA A 4 1.33 17.47 2.69
CA ALA A 4 1.53 16.16 2.10
C ALA A 4 0.72 15.04 2.79
N ARG A 5 0.61 15.09 4.13
CA ARG A 5 -0.20 14.11 4.87
C ARG A 5 -1.69 14.30 4.62
N MET A 6 -2.13 15.56 4.51
CA MET A 6 -3.51 15.89 4.16
C MET A 6 -3.85 15.41 2.75
N ALA A 7 -2.95 15.63 1.78
CA ALA A 7 -3.11 15.12 0.42
C ALA A 7 -3.25 13.60 0.40
N MET A 8 -2.35 12.86 1.06
CA MET A 8 -2.42 11.38 1.12
C MET A 8 -3.72 10.86 1.72
N VAL A 9 -4.23 11.50 2.78
CA VAL A 9 -5.49 11.11 3.43
C VAL A 9 -6.68 11.37 2.51
N TRP A 10 -6.72 12.54 1.86
CA TRP A 10 -7.80 12.86 0.94
C TRP A 10 -7.77 11.98 -0.31
N THR A 11 -6.62 11.79 -0.94
CA THR A 11 -6.51 10.96 -2.14
C THR A 11 -6.83 9.50 -1.84
N GLY A 12 -6.32 8.95 -0.73
CA GLY A 12 -6.64 7.59 -0.31
C GLY A 12 -8.10 7.41 0.10
N GLY A 13 -8.66 8.38 0.85
CA GLY A 13 -10.06 8.35 1.28
C GLY A 13 -11.04 8.46 0.12
N VAL A 14 -10.80 9.40 -0.81
CA VAL A 14 -11.61 9.55 -2.02
C VAL A 14 -11.54 8.28 -2.88
N ALA A 15 -10.35 7.69 -3.04
CA ALA A 15 -10.19 6.43 -3.76
C ALA A 15 -10.98 5.27 -3.11
N LEU A 16 -10.98 5.16 -1.78
CA LEU A 16 -11.77 4.14 -1.07
C LEU A 16 -13.28 4.36 -1.22
N ILE A 17 -13.75 5.61 -1.12
CA ILE A 17 -15.17 5.94 -1.31
C ILE A 17 -15.58 5.61 -2.76
N ALA A 18 -14.73 5.94 -3.74
CA ALA A 18 -14.95 5.60 -5.14
C ALA A 18 -15.01 4.08 -5.34
N ALA A 19 -14.07 3.32 -4.78
CA ALA A 19 -14.06 1.86 -4.85
C ALA A 19 -15.33 1.23 -4.23
N ALA A 20 -15.75 1.71 -3.06
CA ALA A 20 -16.98 1.26 -2.42
C ALA A 20 -18.22 1.58 -3.27
N SER A 21 -18.29 2.80 -3.79
CA SER A 21 -19.41 3.25 -4.64
C SER A 21 -19.48 2.45 -5.94
N LEU A 22 -18.35 2.20 -6.60
CA LEU A 22 -18.28 1.38 -7.82
C LEU A 22 -18.75 -0.05 -7.56
N ASN A 23 -18.37 -0.65 -6.44
CA ASN A 23 -18.87 -1.98 -6.06
C ASN A 23 -20.39 -2.00 -5.87
N VAL A 24 -20.94 -1.01 -5.18
CA VAL A 24 -22.39 -0.88 -4.99
C VAL A 24 -23.10 -0.69 -6.33
N LEU A 25 -22.63 0.24 -7.16
CA LEU A 25 -23.19 0.50 -8.48
C LEU A 25 -23.09 -0.71 -9.41
N ALA A 26 -22.02 -1.49 -9.33
CA ALA A 26 -21.87 -2.72 -10.11
C ALA A 26 -22.86 -3.81 -9.69
N VAL A 27 -23.14 -3.94 -8.38
CA VAL A 27 -24.17 -4.85 -7.87
C VAL A 27 -25.56 -4.41 -8.32
N ILE A 28 -25.90 -3.13 -8.15
CA ILE A 28 -27.18 -2.57 -8.62
C ILE A 28 -27.33 -2.76 -10.12
N GLY A 29 -26.31 -2.40 -10.90
CA GLY A 29 -26.31 -2.52 -12.36
C GLY A 29 -26.54 -3.96 -12.85
N ARG A 30 -25.97 -4.96 -12.16
CA ARG A 30 -26.26 -6.38 -12.45
C ARG A 30 -27.72 -6.74 -12.19
N HIS A 31 -28.33 -6.20 -11.14
CA HIS A 31 -29.73 -6.45 -10.83
C HIS A 31 -30.72 -5.66 -11.71
N THR A 32 -30.34 -4.48 -12.20
CA THR A 32 -31.19 -3.63 -13.06
C THR A 32 -30.99 -3.88 -14.56
N GLY A 33 -30.16 -4.87 -14.94
CA GLY A 33 -29.89 -5.22 -16.35
C GLY A 33 -28.94 -4.26 -17.08
N LEU A 34 -28.29 -3.34 -16.35
CA LEU A 34 -27.29 -2.39 -16.87
C LEU A 34 -25.93 -2.65 -16.20
N PRO A 35 -25.22 -3.73 -16.57
CA PRO A 35 -23.96 -4.08 -15.93
C PRO A 35 -22.89 -3.02 -16.18
N LEU A 36 -22.25 -2.55 -15.10
CA LEU A 36 -21.19 -1.56 -15.17
C LEU A 36 -19.89 -2.21 -15.64
N LYS A 37 -19.60 -2.11 -16.94
CA LYS A 37 -18.37 -2.62 -17.56
C LYS A 37 -17.16 -1.89 -17.00
N GLY A 38 -16.07 -2.62 -16.74
CA GLY A 38 -14.84 -2.02 -16.21
C GLY A 38 -14.84 -1.71 -14.71
N ALA A 39 -15.91 -2.06 -13.99
CA ALA A 39 -16.04 -1.74 -12.57
C ALA A 39 -14.92 -2.39 -11.73
N ILE A 40 -14.52 -3.61 -12.08
CA ILE A 40 -13.49 -4.35 -11.35
C ILE A 40 -12.14 -3.65 -11.51
N GLU A 41 -11.81 -3.23 -12.72
CA GLU A 41 -10.51 -2.60 -13.02
C GLU A 41 -10.40 -1.23 -12.38
N LEU A 42 -11.49 -0.44 -12.39
CA LEU A 42 -11.54 0.83 -11.67
C LEU A 42 -11.40 0.63 -10.15
N VAL A 43 -12.04 -0.40 -9.58
CA VAL A 43 -11.87 -0.75 -8.16
C VAL A 43 -10.43 -1.17 -7.87
N GLN A 44 -9.81 -1.99 -8.72
CA GLN A 44 -8.41 -2.41 -8.56
C GLN A 44 -7.46 -1.22 -8.53
N VAL A 45 -7.61 -0.26 -9.47
CA VAL A 45 -6.81 0.96 -9.49
C VAL A 45 -7.03 1.79 -8.23
N ALA A 46 -8.28 2.00 -7.83
CA ALA A 46 -8.62 2.77 -6.64
C ALA A 46 -8.06 2.14 -5.35
N VAL A 47 -8.21 0.82 -5.20
CA VAL A 47 -7.67 0.07 -4.05
C VAL A 47 -6.15 0.07 -4.04
N LEU A 48 -5.50 -0.04 -5.20
CA LEU A 48 -4.05 0.04 -5.32
C LEU A 48 -3.52 1.39 -4.84
N VAL A 49 -4.13 2.49 -5.31
CA VAL A 49 -3.75 3.85 -4.91
C VAL A 49 -3.99 4.06 -3.42
N ALA A 50 -5.19 3.75 -2.94
CA ALA A 50 -5.54 3.91 -1.54
C ALA A 50 -4.64 3.06 -0.62
N GLY A 51 -4.45 1.78 -0.95
CA GLY A 51 -3.63 0.86 -0.18
C GLY A 51 -2.17 1.27 -0.12
N SER A 52 -1.59 1.66 -1.25
CA SER A 52 -0.18 2.10 -1.32
C SER A 52 0.06 3.36 -0.49
N LEU A 53 -0.85 4.35 -0.59
CA LEU A 53 -0.75 5.58 0.21
C LEU A 53 -1.00 5.32 1.70
N ALA A 54 -1.93 4.43 2.04
CA ALA A 54 -2.17 4.02 3.42
C ALA A 54 -0.94 3.35 4.03
N LEU A 55 -0.24 2.49 3.29
CA LEU A 55 1.02 1.88 3.73
C LEU A 55 2.07 2.96 4.04
N VAL A 56 2.29 3.92 3.14
CA VAL A 56 3.24 5.01 3.35
C VAL A 56 2.84 5.86 4.56
N ALA A 57 1.57 6.25 4.65
CA ALA A 57 1.05 7.07 5.75
C ALA A 57 1.15 6.36 7.11
N ALA A 58 0.84 5.06 7.17
CA ALA A 58 0.99 4.24 8.37
C ALA A 58 2.47 4.09 8.78
N THR A 59 3.37 3.96 7.79
CA THR A 59 4.83 3.94 8.01
C THR A 59 5.30 5.24 8.67
N LEU A 60 4.88 6.38 8.12
CA LEU A 60 5.23 7.70 8.64
C LEU A 60 4.71 7.92 10.06
N ALA A 61 3.50 7.42 10.36
CA ALA A 61 2.94 7.48 11.70
C ALA A 61 3.61 6.51 12.68
N ARG A 62 4.52 5.64 12.23
CA ARG A 62 5.08 4.50 12.98
C ARG A 62 4.02 3.56 13.58
N ASN A 63 2.86 3.49 12.92
CA ASN A 63 1.72 2.63 13.28
C ASN A 63 1.75 1.29 12.54
N HIS A 64 2.84 0.95 11.86
CA HIS A 64 3.05 -0.40 11.32
C HIS A 64 2.90 -1.47 12.39
N ALA A 65 2.68 -2.72 11.96
CA ALA A 65 2.39 -3.93 12.75
C ALA A 65 3.35 -4.18 13.93
N ARG A 66 3.33 -3.27 14.90
CA ARG A 66 3.86 -3.36 16.22
C ARG A 66 2.78 -4.08 16.99
N VAL A 67 3.09 -5.29 17.44
CA VAL A 67 2.20 -5.98 18.35
C VAL A 67 2.33 -5.30 19.70
N HIS A 68 1.65 -4.17 19.85
CA HIS A 68 1.64 -3.35 21.07
C HIS A 68 1.33 -4.21 22.30
N LEU A 69 0.42 -5.18 22.15
CA LEU A 69 0.09 -6.16 23.19
C LEU A 69 1.31 -6.92 23.75
N ILE A 70 2.30 -7.25 22.92
CA ILE A 70 3.53 -7.95 23.33
C ILE A 70 4.62 -6.96 23.72
N LEU A 71 4.81 -5.90 22.93
CA LEU A 71 5.87 -4.90 23.15
C LEU A 71 5.66 -4.09 24.42
N ASP A 72 4.41 -3.82 24.80
CA ASP A 72 4.09 -3.05 26.01
C ASP A 72 4.29 -3.89 27.29
N ARG A 73 4.35 -5.22 27.17
CA ARG A 73 4.71 -6.13 28.28
C ARG A 73 6.23 -6.29 28.48
N LEU A 74 7.05 -5.84 27.54
CA LEU A 74 8.51 -5.94 27.59
C LEU A 74 9.13 -4.65 28.12
N THR A 75 10.10 -4.77 29.03
CA THR A 75 10.83 -3.62 29.60
C THR A 75 12.31 -3.63 29.21
N GLY A 76 12.91 -2.43 29.13
CA GLY A 76 14.35 -2.25 28.93
C GLY A 76 14.89 -2.81 27.59
N MET A 77 16.00 -3.56 27.68
CA MET A 77 16.77 -4.03 26.51
C MET A 77 15.99 -5.00 25.62
N ARG A 78 15.12 -5.83 26.23
CA ARG A 78 14.31 -6.82 25.49
C ARG A 78 13.28 -6.17 24.58
N ARG A 79 12.70 -5.04 25.01
CA ARG A 79 11.79 -4.24 24.17
C ARG A 79 12.52 -3.65 22.96
N VAL A 80 13.71 -3.08 23.17
CA VAL A 80 14.51 -2.51 22.08
C VAL A 80 14.91 -3.59 21.07
N GLY A 81 15.31 -4.77 21.54
CA GLY A 81 15.61 -5.92 20.69
C GLY A 81 14.40 -6.38 19.87
N ALA A 82 13.23 -6.53 20.52
CA ALA A 82 11.99 -6.93 19.86
C ALA A 82 11.53 -5.88 18.82
N GLU A 83 11.59 -4.59 19.14
CA GLU A 83 11.23 -3.52 18.18
C GLU A 83 12.15 -3.53 16.95
N ARG A 84 13.45 -3.77 17.14
CA ARG A 84 14.40 -3.90 16.02
C ARG A 84 14.13 -5.14 15.18
N LEU A 85 13.84 -6.27 15.81
CA LEU A 85 13.50 -7.50 15.10
C LEU A 85 12.22 -7.34 14.29
N CYS A 86 11.16 -6.78 14.87
CA CYS A 86 9.92 -6.49 14.14
C CYS A 86 10.18 -5.58 12.93
N THR A 87 10.96 -4.51 13.11
CA THR A 87 11.30 -3.58 12.02
C THR A 87 12.12 -4.28 10.93
N ALA A 88 13.11 -5.10 11.30
CA ALA A 88 13.92 -5.86 10.36
C ALA A 88 13.08 -6.87 9.57
N LEU A 89 12.16 -7.58 10.23
CA LEU A 89 11.23 -8.51 9.57
C LEU A 89 10.27 -7.78 8.63
N SER A 90 9.78 -6.59 9.02
CA SER A 90 8.96 -5.76 8.11
C SER A 90 9.75 -5.31 6.89
N ILE A 91 11.00 -4.85 7.05
CA ILE A 91 11.87 -4.49 5.92
C ILE A 91 12.07 -5.69 5.00
N LEU A 92 12.38 -6.86 5.58
CA LEU A 92 12.59 -8.09 4.81
C LEU A 92 11.33 -8.48 4.02
N PHE A 93 10.15 -8.43 4.65
CA PHE A 93 8.87 -8.70 4.01
C PHE A 93 8.60 -7.77 2.82
N TYR A 94 8.74 -6.45 3.02
CA TYR A 94 8.53 -5.49 1.93
C TYR A 94 9.60 -5.59 0.85
N ALA A 95 10.84 -5.95 1.19
CA ALA A 95 11.89 -6.21 0.20
C ALA A 95 11.56 -7.44 -0.66
N MET A 96 11.06 -8.53 -0.07
CA MET A 96 10.59 -9.70 -0.83
C MET A 96 9.43 -9.34 -1.77
N LEU A 97 8.45 -8.59 -1.28
CA LEU A 97 7.34 -8.09 -2.10
C LEU A 97 7.83 -7.21 -3.25
N LEU A 98 8.76 -6.28 -2.99
CA LEU A 98 9.34 -5.42 -4.00
C LEU A 98 10.10 -6.22 -5.06
N THR A 99 10.91 -7.19 -4.65
CA THR A 99 11.65 -8.05 -5.59
C THR A 99 10.71 -8.84 -6.49
N GLY A 100 9.66 -9.47 -5.92
CA GLY A 100 8.66 -10.17 -6.73
C GLY A 100 7.89 -9.25 -7.67
N SER A 101 7.51 -8.06 -7.19
CA SER A 101 6.80 -7.06 -8.00
C SER A 101 7.68 -6.46 -9.10
N LEU A 102 8.98 -6.24 -8.85
CA LEU A 102 9.94 -5.81 -9.86
C LEU A 102 10.21 -6.91 -10.88
N TRP A 103 10.35 -8.17 -10.46
CA TRP A 103 10.48 -9.30 -11.36
C TRP A 103 9.31 -9.33 -12.34
N LEU A 104 8.08 -9.31 -11.81
CA LEU A 104 6.86 -9.31 -12.62
C LEU A 104 6.76 -8.07 -13.53
N ALA A 105 7.17 -6.90 -13.02
CA ALA A 105 7.17 -5.67 -13.80
C ALA A 105 8.18 -5.71 -14.96
N MET A 106 9.34 -6.33 -14.79
CA MET A 106 10.37 -6.47 -15.84
C MET A 106 9.95 -7.48 -16.89
N ASP A 107 9.48 -8.65 -16.46
CA ASP A 107 9.04 -9.74 -17.34
C ASP A 107 7.95 -9.27 -18.31
N LEU A 108 6.99 -8.51 -17.78
CA LEU A 108 5.83 -8.05 -18.53
C LEU A 108 5.97 -6.61 -19.04
N TRP A 109 7.15 -5.98 -18.94
CA TRP A 109 7.30 -4.58 -19.38
C TRP A 109 7.18 -4.43 -20.90
N GLY A 110 7.57 -5.44 -21.67
CA GLY A 110 7.44 -5.44 -23.13
C GLY A 110 6.03 -5.75 -23.62
N GLU A 111 5.22 -6.38 -22.79
CA GLU A 111 3.87 -6.78 -23.13
C GLU A 111 2.92 -5.58 -22.97
N GLN A 112 2.07 -5.32 -23.98
CA GLN A 112 1.04 -4.29 -23.91
C GLN A 112 -0.13 -4.76 -23.03
N GLU A 113 0.15 -5.02 -21.75
CA GLU A 113 -0.87 -5.43 -20.79
C GLU A 113 -1.77 -4.25 -20.44
N VAL A 114 -2.94 -4.28 -21.05
CA VAL A 114 -4.04 -3.36 -20.80
C VAL A 114 -5.22 -4.13 -20.19
N SER A 115 -6.07 -3.47 -19.42
CA SER A 115 -7.30 -4.11 -18.95
C SER A 115 -8.23 -4.47 -20.11
N GLU A 116 -8.93 -5.60 -20.01
CA GLU A 116 -9.79 -6.11 -21.07
C GLU A 116 -10.94 -5.17 -21.47
N LEU A 117 -11.50 -4.41 -20.52
CA LEU A 117 -12.71 -3.59 -20.77
C LEU A 117 -12.44 -2.10 -20.91
N LEU A 118 -11.39 -1.59 -20.28
CA LEU A 118 -11.15 -0.14 -20.11
C LEU A 118 -9.76 0.31 -20.55
N ASP A 119 -9.00 -0.60 -21.18
CA ASP A 119 -7.64 -0.42 -21.67
C ASP A 119 -6.66 0.24 -20.67
N VAL A 120 -6.86 0.03 -19.36
CA VAL A 120 -6.01 0.61 -18.32
C VAL A 120 -4.61 -0.03 -18.38
N PRO A 121 -3.54 0.77 -18.53
CA PRO A 121 -2.18 0.25 -18.68
C PRO A 121 -1.58 -0.23 -17.34
N TRP A 122 -1.53 -1.55 -17.11
CA TRP A 122 -1.10 -2.15 -15.84
C TRP A 122 0.34 -1.83 -15.44
N ARG A 123 1.18 -1.46 -16.41
CA ARG A 123 2.57 -1.07 -16.20
C ARG A 123 2.71 0.13 -15.27
N TRP A 124 1.85 1.14 -15.42
CA TRP A 124 1.89 2.34 -14.56
C TRP A 124 1.44 2.05 -13.14
N MET A 125 0.45 1.16 -12.99
CA MET A 125 -0.01 0.69 -11.69
C MET A 125 1.09 -0.05 -10.93
N ARG A 126 1.82 -0.96 -11.61
CA ARG A 126 2.97 -1.66 -10.99
C ARG A 126 4.10 -0.69 -10.64
N ALA A 127 4.41 0.26 -11.52
CA ALA A 127 5.41 1.29 -11.24
C ALA A 127 5.06 2.11 -10.00
N PHE A 128 3.79 2.49 -9.85
CA PHE A 128 3.29 3.21 -8.68
C PHE A 128 3.43 2.39 -7.39
N LEU A 129 3.04 1.11 -7.41
CA LEU A 129 3.21 0.21 -6.27
C LEU A 129 4.69 0.06 -5.88
N ASN A 130 5.56 -0.18 -6.87
CA ASN A 130 7.00 -0.33 -6.64
C ASN A 130 7.60 0.93 -6.01
N ALA A 131 7.22 2.11 -6.50
CA ALA A 131 7.64 3.38 -5.92
C ALA A 131 7.18 3.50 -4.45
N ALA A 132 5.93 3.15 -4.14
CA ALA A 132 5.42 3.18 -2.78
C ALA A 132 6.16 2.19 -1.85
N LEU A 133 6.43 0.96 -2.33
CA LEU A 133 7.20 -0.03 -1.58
C LEU A 133 8.63 0.43 -1.28
N ILE A 134 9.31 1.05 -2.25
CA ILE A 134 10.64 1.64 -2.05
C ILE A 134 10.58 2.70 -0.95
N VAL A 135 9.59 3.61 -1.00
CA VAL A 135 9.39 4.65 0.02
C VAL A 135 9.19 4.03 1.40
N VAL A 136 8.35 2.99 1.52
CA VAL A 136 8.12 2.29 2.80
C VAL A 136 9.41 1.68 3.34
N ILE A 137 10.19 0.99 2.51
CA ILE A 137 11.46 0.37 2.91
C ILE A 137 12.46 1.43 3.38
N LEU A 138 12.60 2.54 2.64
CA LEU A 138 13.49 3.64 3.00
C LEU A 138 13.09 4.29 4.34
N LEU A 139 11.78 4.48 4.56
CA LEU A 139 11.27 5.01 5.82
C LEU A 139 11.54 4.06 6.99
N LEU A 140 11.33 2.76 6.81
CA LEU A 140 11.63 1.76 7.85
C LEU A 140 13.13 1.68 8.15
N ALA A 141 13.98 1.69 7.12
CA ALA A 141 15.44 1.71 7.27
C ALA A 141 15.90 2.96 8.03
N ARG A 142 15.37 4.13 7.65
CA ARG A 142 15.63 5.39 8.37
C ARG A 142 15.21 5.31 9.83
N GLN A 143 14.01 4.78 10.12
CA GLN A 143 13.52 4.60 11.49
C GLN A 143 14.34 3.60 12.31
N MET A 144 14.99 2.63 11.67
CA MET A 144 15.89 1.69 12.32
C MET A 144 17.24 2.34 12.71
N VAL A 145 17.72 3.28 11.89
CA VAL A 145 18.98 4.02 12.12
C VAL A 145 18.79 5.17 13.11
N GLU A 146 17.70 5.92 13.00
CA GLU A 146 17.32 6.96 13.95
C GLU A 146 17.04 6.32 15.31
N ARG A 147 18.08 6.23 16.17
CA ARG A 147 17.92 5.85 17.56
C ARG A 147 16.84 6.75 18.16
N ARG A 148 15.78 6.17 18.73
CA ARG A 148 14.91 6.90 19.66
C ARG A 148 15.80 7.32 20.84
N GLU A 149 16.27 8.56 20.83
CA GLU A 149 16.44 9.28 22.09
C GLU A 149 15.06 9.31 22.74
N LYS A 150 15.00 8.78 23.96
CA LYS A 150 13.78 8.65 24.74
C LYS A 150 13.30 10.03 25.17
#